data_AF-A0A969T3X9-F1
#
_entry.id   AF-A0A969T3X9-F1
#
_cell.length_a   1.000
_cell.length_b   1.000
_cell.length_c   1.000
_cell.angle_alpha   90.00
_cell.angle_beta   90.00
_cell.angle_gamma   90.00
#
_symmetry.space_group_name_H-M   'P 1'
#
loop_
_entity.id
_entity.type
_entity.pdbx_description
1 polymer ?
#
loop_
_entity_poly.entity_id
_entity_poly.type
_entity_poly.pdbx_seq_one_letter_code
_entity_poly.pdbx_strand_id
1 'polypeptide(L)' 'MFGRGVEEMEALQKAGIPYVIVPGLSSALTGATYAGIPLTHKSLSRSVAILSAHEPDVLPWAALAQLDTVVI' A
#
# COMPACT_ATOMS: atom_id res chain seq x y z
N MET A 1 -1.47 -4.95 2.18
CA MET A 1 -0.90 -4.33 0.96
C MET A 1 0.43 -5.00 0.67
N PHE A 2 0.70 -5.36 -0.59
CA PHE A 2 1.95 -6.00 -1.06
C PHE A 2 2.43 -7.28 -0.34
N GLY A 3 1.56 -7.92 0.46
CA GLY A 3 1.93 -9.07 1.29
C GLY A 3 1.62 -10.43 0.68
N ARG A 4 1.28 -10.50 -0.61
CA ARG A 4 0.96 -11.76 -1.32
C ARG A 4 -0.19 -12.60 -0.74
N GLY A 5 -1.05 -11.97 0.07
CA GLY A 5 -2.16 -12.66 0.72
C GLY A 5 -3.17 -13.26 -0.26
N VAL A 6 -3.24 -12.76 -1.50
CA VAL A 6 -4.13 -13.32 -2.53
C VAL A 6 -3.65 -14.70 -2.97
N GLU A 7 -2.36 -14.86 -3.23
CA GLU A 7 -1.80 -16.15 -3.63
C GLU A 7 -1.99 -17.23 -2.55
N GLU A 8 -1.89 -16.84 -1.27
CA GLU A 8 -2.15 -17.72 -0.13
C GLU A 8 -3.64 -18.11 -0.05
N MET A 9 -4.55 -17.14 -0.19
CA MET A 9 -5.99 -17.39 -0.23
C MET A 9 -6.36 -18.36 -1.37
N GLU A 10 -5.85 -18.14 -2.58
CA GLU A 10 -6.13 -19.01 -3.73
C GLU A 10 -5.64 -20.44 -3.48
N ALA A 11 -4.49 -20.62 -2.83
CA ALA A 11 -3.99 -21.94 -2.48
C ALA A 11 -4.90 -22.65 -1.47
N LEU A 12 -5.37 -21.94 -0.43
CA LEU A 12 -6.29 -22.49 0.57
C LEU A 12 -7.66 -22.82 -0.03
N GLN A 13 -8.18 -21.97 -0.92
CA GLN A 13 -9.41 -22.24 -1.67
C GLN A 13 -9.30 -23.51 -2.52
N LYS A 14 -8.22 -23.67 -3.28
CA LYS A 14 -7.96 -24.88 -4.09
C LYS A 14 -7.86 -26.15 -3.24
N ALA A 15 -7.35 -26.02 -2.02
CA ALA A 15 -7.23 -27.12 -1.06
C ALA A 15 -8.52 -27.38 -0.25
N GLY A 16 -9.56 -26.55 -0.39
CA GLY A 16 -10.80 -26.65 0.40
C GLY A 16 -10.60 -26.34 1.89
N ILE A 17 -9.55 -25.58 2.24
CA ILE A 17 -9.22 -25.23 3.62
C ILE A 17 -9.93 -23.93 4.00
N PRO A 18 -10.75 -23.90 5.07
CA PRO A 18 -11.41 -22.69 5.52
C PRO A 18 -10.39 -21.70 6.10
N TYR A 19 -10.61 -20.41 5.83
CA TYR A 19 -9.78 -19.33 6.35
C TYR A 19 -10.61 -18.07 6.60
N VAL A 20 -10.00 -17.12 7.30
CA VAL A 20 -10.57 -15.80 7.57
C VAL A 20 -9.53 -14.73 7.27
N ILE A 21 -9.98 -13.56 6.84
CA ILE A 21 -9.13 -12.39 6.66
C ILE A 21 -9.33 -11.47 7.85
N VAL A 22 -8.24 -11.22 8.57
CA VAL A 22 -8.19 -10.25 9.66
C VAL A 22 -7.43 -9.01 9.16
N PRO A 23 -8.10 -7.86 8.98
CA PRO A 23 -7.45 -6.64 8.53
C PRO A 23 -6.38 -6.18 9.53
N GLY A 24 -5.22 -5.76 9.00
CA GLY A 24 -4.12 -5.22 9.79
C GLY A 24 -3.82 -3.75 9.48
N LEU A 25 -3.01 -3.13 10.34
CA LEU A 25 -2.45 -1.81 10.10
C LEU A 25 -1.26 -1.92 9.14
N SER A 26 -1.32 -1.24 8.01
CA SER A 26 -0.21 -1.27 7.06
C SER A 26 0.90 -0.30 7.45
N SER A 27 2.15 -0.74 7.31
CA SER A 27 3.35 0.09 7.45
C SER A 27 3.32 1.36 6.59
N ALA A 28 2.69 1.31 5.41
CA ALA A 28 2.53 2.48 4.54
C ALA A 28 1.80 3.65 5.24
N LEU A 29 0.89 3.34 6.17
CA LEU A 29 0.14 4.34 6.95
C LEU A 29 0.80 4.59 8.31
N THR A 30 1.11 3.52 9.03
CA THR A 30 1.60 3.64 10.40
C THR A 30 3.03 4.15 10.45
N GLY A 31 3.91 3.76 9.52
CA GLY A 31 5.30 4.22 9.49
C GLY A 31 5.39 5.75 9.42
N ALA A 32 4.68 6.36 8.48
CA ALA A 32 4.59 7.82 8.37
C ALA A 32 3.99 8.47 9.62
N THR A 33 2.91 7.88 10.17
CA THR A 33 2.26 8.39 11.38
C THR A 33 3.21 8.37 12.59
N TYR A 34 3.96 7.29 12.78
CA TYR A 34 4.96 7.16 13.85
C TYR A 34 6.13 8.11 13.67
N ALA A 35 6.46 8.48 12.42
CA ALA A 35 7.43 9.51 12.11
C ALA A 35 6.88 10.94 12.28
N GLY A 36 5.62 11.12 12.68
CA GLY A 36 4.97 12.43 12.78
C GLY A 36 4.66 13.07 11.42
N ILE A 37 4.60 12.27 10.35
CA ILE A 37 4.34 12.72 8.98
C ILE A 37 2.88 12.40 8.63
N PRO A 38 1.98 13.39 8.59
CA PRO A 38 0.62 13.16 8.14
C PRO A 38 0.60 12.96 6.61
N LEU A 39 0.06 11.82 6.16
CA LEU A 39 -0.02 11.52 4.72
C LEU A 39 -1.02 12.39 3.96
N THR A 40 -1.97 13.00 4.67
CA THR A 40 -2.90 13.99 4.10
C THR A 40 -2.93 15.21 4.98
N HIS A 41 -3.17 16.36 4.37
CA HIS A 41 -3.34 17.60 5.10
C HIS A 41 -4.22 18.54 4.28
N LYS A 42 -5.25 19.12 4.91
CA LYS A 42 -6.29 19.93 4.26
C LYS A 42 -5.77 20.97 3.25
N SER A 43 -4.61 21.58 3.55
CA SER A 43 -4.01 22.61 2.71
C SER A 43 -2.83 22.13 1.86
N LEU A 44 -2.23 20.97 2.16
CA LEU A 44 -0.95 20.54 1.56
C LEU A 44 -1.08 19.27 0.71
N SER A 45 -1.94 18.33 1.09
CA SER A 45 -2.10 17.06 0.38
C SER A 45 -3.51 16.52 0.54
N ARG A 46 -4.21 16.32 -0.58
CA ARG A 46 -5.59 15.80 -0.63
C ARG A 46 -5.67 14.37 -1.14
N SER A 47 -4.55 13.80 -1.56
CA SER A 47 -4.48 12.45 -2.12
C SER A 47 -3.20 11.75 -1.72
N VAL A 48 -3.29 10.44 -1.54
CA VAL A 48 -2.14 9.56 -1.26
C VAL A 48 -2.14 8.43 -2.28
N ALA A 49 -1.01 8.20 -2.92
CA ALA A 49 -0.73 6.99 -3.67
C ALA A 49 0.22 6.09 -2.89
N ILE A 50 -0.10 4.79 -2.86
CA ILE A 50 0.73 3.76 -2.23
C ILE A 50 1.09 2.74 -3.32
N LEU A 51 2.38 2.51 -3.53
CA LEU A 51 2.89 1.59 -4.54
C LEU A 51 4.11 0.83 -4.01
N SER A 52 4.52 -0.21 -4.73
CA SER A 52 5.78 -0.91 -4.50
C SER A 52 6.80 -0.45 -5.54
N ALA A 53 8.01 -0.08 -5.12
CA ALA A 53 9.15 0.13 -6.03
C ALA A 53 10.11 -1.06 -6.06
N HIS A 54 9.59 -2.29 -5.95
CA HIS A 54 10.42 -3.48 -6.17
C HIS A 54 11.00 -3.51 -7.61
N GLU A 55 10.27 -2.95 -8.58
CA GLU A 55 10.70 -2.74 -9.96
C GLU A 55 10.51 -1.26 -10.33
N PRO A 56 11.44 -0.36 -9.96
CA PRO A 56 11.23 1.08 -10.09
C PRO A 56 11.20 1.54 -11.56
N ASP A 57 11.87 0.85 -12.46
CA ASP A 57 12.00 1.25 -13.87
C ASP A 57 10.66 1.18 -14.64
N VAL A 58 9.70 0.39 -14.16
CA VAL A 58 8.37 0.27 -14.79
C VAL A 58 7.36 1.29 -14.27
N LEU A 59 7.71 2.08 -13.26
CA LEU A 59 6.79 3.00 -12.63
C LEU A 59 6.53 4.23 -13.51
N PRO A 60 5.28 4.74 -13.56
CA PRO A 60 4.93 5.92 -14.35
C PRO A 60 5.37 7.20 -13.61
N TRP A 61 6.68 7.42 -13.49
CA TRP A 61 7.27 8.51 -12.70
C TRP A 61 6.71 9.88 -13.05
N ALA A 62 6.47 10.16 -14.33
CA ALA A 62 5.88 11.41 -14.76
C ALA A 62 4.49 11.66 -14.17
N ALA A 63 3.68 10.62 -14.02
CA ALA A 63 2.36 10.71 -13.39
C ALA A 63 2.47 10.78 -11.86
N LEU A 64 3.35 9.97 -11.26
CA LEU A 64 3.58 9.96 -9.81
C LEU A 64 4.07 11.32 -9.30
N ALA A 65 4.90 12.02 -10.06
CA ALA A 65 5.40 13.35 -9.72
C ALA A 65 4.30 14.43 -9.66
N GLN A 66 3.10 14.17 -10.20
CA GLN A 66 1.96 15.09 -10.13
C GLN A 66 1.08 14.87 -8.90
N LEU A 67 1.38 13.86 -8.07
CA LEU A 67 0.58 13.52 -6.90
C LEU A 67 1.09 14.24 -5.66
N ASP A 68 0.15 14.65 -4.79
CA ASP A 68 0.49 15.39 -3.56
C ASP A 68 1.34 14.57 -2.58
N THR A 69 1.09 13.27 -2.46
CA THR A 69 1.80 12.40 -1.54
C THR A 69 1.92 11.00 -2.12
N VAL A 70 3.15 10.49 -2.11
CA VAL A 70 3.51 9.17 -2.63
C VAL A 70 4.24 8.40 -1.53
N VAL A 71 3.76 7.19 -1.23
CA VAL A 71 4.39 6.24 -0.33
C VAL A 71 4.86 5.05 -1.16
N ILE A 72 6.16 4.75 -1.05
CA ILE A 72 6.86 3.73 -1.83
C ILE A 72 7.55 2.76 -0.88
#